data_AF-A0A3A5W0S7-F1
#
_entry.id   AF-A0A3A5W0S7-F1
#
_cell.length_a   1.000
_cell.length_b   1.000
_cell.length_c   1.000
_cell.angle_alpha   90.00
_cell.angle_beta   90.00
_cell.angle_gamma   90.00
#
_symmetry.space_group_name_H-M   'P 1'
#
loop_
_entity.id
_entity.type
_entity.pdbx_description
1 polymer ?
#
loop_
_entity_poly.entity_id
_entity_poly.type
_entity_poly.pdbx_seq_one_letter_code
_entity_poly.pdbx_strand_id
1 'polypeptide(L)'
;MRFDVLALILGWTLVALTIPLVLCAILTGFLDDWDLAIRAFSAPAGLSLFIGFLMLRFGTRRNTATRLRDKEAFAAVALVWPLAVFVGALPYWLGGVFHGPFTEGSDVADILRGAVNSWFESMSGFTTTGATVISTSMSPSCYPGMDCINSQPRGLLLWRSLTQWFGGMGIIMLGMMILSRVIGGGMALARAELTGPSLSRLKPKIQET
;
A
#
# COMPACT_ATOMS: atom_id res chain seq x y z
N MET A 1 1.85 24.60 6.41
CA MET A 1 1.96 23.12 6.38
C MET A 1 3.39 22.78 5.99
N ARG A 2 4.06 21.87 6.70
CA ARG A 2 5.46 21.51 6.42
C ARG A 2 5.54 20.43 5.33
N PHE A 3 5.68 20.86 4.07
CA PHE A 3 5.72 19.96 2.92
C PHE A 3 6.94 19.02 2.92
N ASP A 4 8.01 19.38 3.61
CA ASP A 4 9.21 18.54 3.72
C ASP A 4 8.94 17.25 4.49
N VAL A 5 8.09 17.31 5.54
CA VAL A 5 7.69 16.14 6.32
C VAL A 5 6.78 15.22 5.50
N LEU A 6 5.86 15.80 4.71
CA LEU A 6 5.01 15.03 3.80
C LEU A 6 5.85 14.33 2.73
N ALA A 7 6.81 15.05 2.14
CA ALA A 7 7.72 14.50 1.14
C ALA A 7 8.56 13.35 1.68
N LEU A 8 9.00 13.44 2.95
CA LEU A 8 9.71 12.38 3.64
C LEU A 8 8.85 11.11 3.76
N ILE A 9 7.61 11.24 4.28
CA ILE A 9 6.73 10.09 4.52
C ILE A 9 6.29 9.47 3.19
N LEU A 10 5.74 10.26 2.28
CA LEU A 10 5.27 9.80 0.98
C LEU A 10 6.41 9.20 0.15
N GLY A 11 7.58 9.85 0.16
CA GLY A 11 8.76 9.39 -0.56
C GLY A 11 9.24 8.02 -0.08
N TRP A 12 9.37 7.83 1.24
CA TRP A 12 9.73 6.53 1.80
C TRP A 12 8.67 5.45 1.54
N THR A 13 7.38 5.79 1.61
CA THR A 13 6.32 4.83 1.29
C THR A 13 6.40 4.36 -0.16
N LEU A 14 6.62 5.27 -1.12
CA LEU A 14 6.78 4.93 -2.54
C LEU A 14 8.03 4.08 -2.81
N VAL A 15 9.15 4.42 -2.17
CA VAL A 15 10.38 3.61 -2.29
C VAL A 15 10.14 2.21 -1.70
N ALA A 16 9.52 2.12 -0.52
CA ALA A 16 9.20 0.83 0.11
C ALA A 16 8.24 -0.01 -0.74
N LEU A 17 7.25 0.62 -1.39
CA LEU A 17 6.29 -0.05 -2.29
C LEU A 17 6.96 -0.67 -3.53
N THR A 18 8.15 -0.19 -3.91
CA THR A 18 8.92 -0.75 -5.02
C THR A 18 9.37 -2.19 -4.73
N ILE A 19 9.66 -2.52 -3.46
CA ILE A 19 10.14 -3.85 -3.05
C ILE A 19 9.12 -4.96 -3.40
N PRO A 20 7.85 -4.90 -2.95
CA PRO A 20 6.88 -5.92 -3.31
C PRO A 20 6.51 -5.91 -4.80
N LEU A 21 6.56 -4.75 -5.48
CA LEU A 21 6.36 -4.69 -6.93
C LEU A 21 7.44 -5.47 -7.69
N VAL A 22 8.71 -5.30 -7.32
CA VAL A 22 9.84 -6.03 -7.91
C VAL A 22 9.76 -7.52 -7.55
N LEU A 23 9.40 -7.85 -6.31
CA LEU A 23 9.18 -9.23 -5.91
C LEU A 23 8.09 -9.91 -6.77
N CYS A 24 6.95 -9.25 -6.94
CA CYS A 24 5.90 -9.74 -7.82
C CYS A 24 6.33 -9.82 -9.27
N ALA A 25 7.12 -8.87 -9.78
CA ALA A 25 7.67 -8.93 -11.13
C ALA A 25 8.51 -10.20 -11.35
N ILE A 26 9.45 -10.46 -10.44
CA ILE A 26 10.32 -11.65 -10.50
C ILE A 26 9.47 -12.92 -10.44
N LEU A 27 8.52 -13.00 -9.50
CA LEU A 27 7.68 -14.18 -9.34
C LEU A 27 6.72 -14.38 -10.52
N THR A 28 6.21 -13.31 -11.13
CA THR A 28 5.39 -13.38 -12.35
C THR A 28 6.21 -13.95 -13.51
N GLY A 29 7.48 -13.55 -13.64
CA GLY A 29 8.36 -14.08 -14.68
C GLY A 29 8.64 -15.59 -14.56
N PHE A 30 8.63 -16.11 -13.33
CA PHE A 30 8.79 -17.56 -13.07
C PHE A 30 7.47 -18.35 -13.11
N LEU A 31 6.36 -17.75 -12.70
CA LEU A 31 5.08 -18.44 -12.54
C LEU A 31 4.19 -18.38 -13.79
N ASP A 32 4.30 -17.30 -14.56
CA ASP A 32 3.48 -17.03 -15.74
C ASP A 32 4.40 -16.79 -16.95
N ASP A 33 4.82 -15.55 -17.20
CA ASP A 33 5.67 -15.17 -18.33
C ASP A 33 6.45 -13.86 -18.05
N TRP A 34 7.64 -13.74 -18.63
CA TRP A 34 8.50 -12.55 -18.47
C TRP A 34 7.97 -11.31 -19.18
N ASP A 35 7.31 -11.45 -20.33
CA ASP A 35 6.68 -10.36 -21.04
C ASP A 35 5.53 -9.77 -20.21
N LEU A 36 4.70 -10.63 -19.61
CA LEU A 36 3.67 -10.19 -18.67
C LEU A 36 4.28 -9.49 -17.44
N ALA A 37 5.34 -10.06 -16.85
CA ALA A 37 6.01 -9.48 -15.70
C ALA A 37 6.53 -8.06 -15.98
N ILE A 38 7.19 -7.88 -17.13
CA ILE A 38 7.71 -6.58 -17.57
C ILE A 38 6.55 -5.62 -17.82
N ARG A 39 5.51 -6.01 -18.55
CA ARG A 39 4.35 -5.16 -18.86
C ARG A 39 3.62 -4.70 -17.60
N ALA A 40 3.35 -5.63 -16.68
CA ALA A 40 2.55 -5.36 -15.49
C ALA A 40 3.31 -4.56 -14.42
N PHE A 41 4.60 -4.86 -14.19
CA PHE A 41 5.30 -4.37 -13.00
C PHE A 41 6.42 -3.35 -13.26
N SER A 42 7.02 -3.31 -14.45
CA SER A 42 8.18 -2.43 -14.69
C SER A 42 7.83 -0.94 -14.59
N ALA A 43 6.74 -0.52 -15.23
CA ALA A 43 6.27 0.87 -15.18
C ALA A 43 5.83 1.29 -13.76
N PRO A 44 5.00 0.53 -13.01
CA PRO A 44 4.67 0.89 -11.63
C PRO A 44 5.90 0.91 -10.71
N ALA A 45 6.81 -0.07 -10.81
CA ALA A 45 8.02 -0.10 -9.98
C ALA A 45 8.93 1.09 -10.29
N GLY A 46 9.17 1.38 -11.57
CA GLY A 46 9.96 2.52 -12.01
C GLY A 46 9.34 3.85 -11.60
N LEU A 47 8.03 4.02 -11.77
CA LEU A 47 7.29 5.22 -11.38
C LEU A 47 7.34 5.45 -9.86
N SER A 48 7.07 4.39 -9.08
CA SER A 48 7.09 4.44 -7.61
C SER A 48 8.48 4.82 -7.11
N LEU A 49 9.52 4.15 -7.61
CA LEU A 49 10.90 4.42 -7.24
C LEU A 49 11.32 5.83 -7.65
N PHE A 50 11.02 6.24 -8.88
CA PHE A 50 11.41 7.54 -9.42
C PHE A 50 10.76 8.69 -8.64
N ILE A 51 9.44 8.66 -8.46
CA ILE A 51 8.72 9.70 -7.71
C ILE A 51 9.17 9.68 -6.24
N GLY A 52 9.26 8.50 -5.63
CA GLY A 52 9.69 8.37 -4.23
C GLY A 52 11.10 8.94 -4.01
N PHE A 53 12.04 8.58 -4.88
CA PHE A 53 13.41 9.10 -4.85
C PHE A 53 13.45 10.62 -5.06
N LEU A 54 12.67 11.15 -6.03
CA LEU A 54 12.61 12.59 -6.29
C LEU A 54 12.09 13.36 -5.07
N MET A 55 11.05 12.85 -4.42
CA MET A 55 10.48 13.43 -3.19
C MET A 55 11.50 13.40 -2.04
N LEU A 56 12.25 12.31 -1.88
CA LEU A 56 13.28 12.23 -0.85
C LEU A 56 14.46 13.16 -1.16
N ARG A 57 14.91 13.22 -2.41
CA ARG A 57 16.10 13.98 -2.82
C ARG A 57 15.88 15.49 -2.78
N PHE A 58 14.74 15.97 -3.27
CA PHE A 58 14.46 17.40 -3.41
C PHE A 58 13.43 17.93 -2.40
N GLY A 59 12.59 17.06 -1.84
CA GLY A 59 11.54 17.44 -0.91
C GLY A 59 11.97 17.46 0.56
N THR A 60 13.04 16.78 0.95
CA THR A 60 13.42 16.63 2.37
C THR A 60 14.56 17.57 2.80
N ARG A 61 14.61 17.93 4.08
CA ARG A 61 15.67 18.76 4.68
C ARG A 61 16.34 17.98 5.83
N ARG A 62 17.60 18.33 6.16
CA ARG A 62 18.41 17.62 7.18
C ARG A 62 17.76 17.46 8.57
N ASN A 63 16.81 18.32 8.94
CA ASN A 63 16.11 18.30 10.23
C ASN A 63 14.61 17.97 10.13
N THR A 64 14.16 17.33 9.06
CA THR A 64 12.73 17.09 8.80
C THR A 64 12.12 16.06 9.76
N ALA A 65 12.84 15.00 10.16
CA ALA A 65 12.30 13.94 11.01
C ALA A 65 11.91 14.39 12.43
N THR A 66 12.61 15.39 12.99
CA THR A 66 12.34 15.92 14.34
C THR A 66 11.21 16.96 14.36
N ARG A 67 10.60 17.24 13.21
CA ARG A 67 9.68 18.36 12.99
C ARG A 67 8.22 17.94 12.74
N LEU A 68 7.91 16.65 12.87
CA LEU A 68 6.57 16.08 12.71
C LEU A 68 5.60 16.69 13.74
N ARG A 69 4.48 17.26 13.27
CA ARG A 69 3.34 17.62 14.10
C ARG A 69 2.11 16.84 13.64
N ASP A 70 1.07 16.82 14.47
CA ASP A 70 -0.15 16.05 14.21
C ASP A 70 -0.80 16.39 12.87
N LYS A 71 -0.82 17.68 12.48
CA LYS A 71 -1.38 18.13 11.19
C LYS A 71 -0.67 17.50 9.99
N GLU A 72 0.66 17.40 10.03
CA GLU A 72 1.42 16.73 8.97
C GLU A 72 1.19 15.22 8.99
N ALA A 73 1.07 14.60 10.16
CA ALA A 73 0.77 13.17 10.28
C ALA A 73 -0.60 12.82 9.67
N PHE A 74 -1.67 13.57 9.99
CA PHE A 74 -3.00 13.35 9.42
C PHE A 74 -3.00 13.52 7.89
N ALA A 75 -2.35 14.57 7.40
CA ALA A 75 -2.25 14.80 5.96
C ALA A 75 -1.41 13.73 5.25
N ALA A 76 -0.32 13.25 5.87
CA ALA A 76 0.48 12.18 5.32
C ALA A 76 -0.34 10.90 5.17
N VAL A 77 -1.10 10.50 6.21
CA VAL A 77 -1.99 9.33 6.12
C VAL A 77 -3.03 9.51 5.02
N ALA A 78 -3.69 10.67 4.94
CA ALA A 78 -4.69 10.94 3.92
C ALA A 78 -4.14 10.88 2.48
N LEU A 79 -2.85 11.17 2.28
CA LEU A 79 -2.20 11.15 0.97
C LEU A 79 -1.51 9.82 0.63
N VAL A 80 -0.99 9.12 1.64
CA VAL A 80 -0.32 7.82 1.45
C VAL A 80 -1.27 6.79 0.86
N TRP A 81 -2.51 6.71 1.35
CA TRP A 81 -3.47 5.70 0.90
C TRP A 81 -3.83 5.85 -0.59
N PRO A 82 -4.32 7.00 -1.08
CA PRO A 82 -4.60 7.18 -2.51
C PRO A 82 -3.37 6.96 -3.39
N LEU A 83 -2.18 7.36 -2.92
CA LEU A 83 -0.94 7.20 -3.67
C LEU A 83 -0.52 5.73 -3.81
N ALA A 84 -0.61 4.96 -2.73
CA ALA A 84 -0.33 3.52 -2.76
C ALA A 84 -1.35 2.78 -3.63
N VAL A 85 -2.63 3.15 -3.53
CA VAL A 85 -3.72 2.59 -4.36
C VAL A 85 -3.51 2.93 -5.84
N PHE A 86 -3.11 4.16 -6.16
CA PHE A 86 -2.80 4.54 -7.53
C PHE A 86 -1.69 3.67 -8.12
N VAL A 87 -0.55 3.56 -7.42
CA VAL A 87 0.58 2.75 -7.88
C VAL A 87 0.20 1.26 -7.95
N GLY A 88 -0.53 0.76 -6.96
CA GLY A 88 -0.93 -0.65 -6.91
C GLY A 88 -2.09 -1.04 -7.82
N ALA A 89 -2.80 -0.08 -8.41
CA ALA A 89 -3.77 -0.31 -9.47
C ALA A 89 -3.07 -0.61 -10.80
N LEU A 90 -1.88 -0.05 -11.04
CA LEU A 90 -1.20 -0.17 -12.33
C LEU A 90 -0.90 -1.63 -12.73
N PRO A 91 -0.46 -2.54 -11.85
CA PRO A 91 -0.30 -3.95 -12.22
C PRO A 91 -1.58 -4.61 -12.75
N TYR A 92 -2.76 -4.29 -12.21
CA TYR A 92 -4.02 -4.83 -12.71
C TYR A 92 -4.39 -4.27 -14.09
N TRP A 93 -4.13 -2.98 -14.29
CA TRP A 93 -4.46 -2.28 -15.52
C TRP A 93 -3.53 -2.66 -16.67
N LEU A 94 -2.22 -2.75 -16.40
CA LEU A 94 -1.21 -3.06 -17.40
C LEU A 94 -1.00 -4.58 -17.58
N GLY A 95 -1.30 -5.37 -16.55
CA GLY A 95 -1.18 -6.83 -16.55
C GLY A 95 -2.39 -7.57 -17.10
N GLY A 96 -3.39 -6.87 -17.62
CA GLY A 96 -4.52 -7.49 -18.33
C GLY A 96 -5.56 -8.17 -17.44
N VAL A 97 -5.62 -7.86 -16.14
CA VAL A 97 -6.74 -8.29 -15.28
C VAL A 97 -8.03 -7.57 -15.68
N PHE A 98 -7.91 -6.31 -16.05
CA PHE A 98 -8.97 -5.48 -16.61
C PHE A 98 -8.54 -4.91 -17.97
N HIS A 99 -9.48 -4.33 -18.71
CA HIS A 99 -9.20 -3.69 -20.00
C HIS A 99 -8.18 -2.55 -19.86
N GLY A 100 -6.96 -2.82 -20.33
CA GLY A 100 -5.82 -1.92 -20.27
C GLY A 100 -5.42 -1.35 -21.62
N PRO A 101 -4.44 -0.43 -21.66
CA PRO A 101 -3.92 0.15 -22.90
C PRO A 101 -3.24 -0.88 -23.81
N PHE A 102 -2.88 -2.05 -23.26
CA PHE A 102 -2.23 -3.15 -23.98
C PHE A 102 -3.16 -4.35 -24.21
N THR A 103 -4.45 -4.24 -23.87
CA THR A 103 -5.43 -5.30 -24.08
C THR A 103 -5.98 -5.21 -25.50
N GLU A 104 -5.83 -6.27 -26.29
CA GLU A 104 -6.34 -6.32 -27.66
C GLU A 104 -7.87 -6.15 -27.70
N GLY A 105 -8.37 -5.44 -28.73
CA GLY A 105 -9.81 -5.23 -28.93
C GLY A 105 -10.50 -4.29 -27.94
N SER A 106 -9.75 -3.54 -27.12
CA SER A 106 -10.32 -2.61 -26.14
C SER A 106 -10.47 -1.20 -26.72
N ASP A 107 -11.69 -0.65 -26.67
CA ASP A 107 -11.94 0.74 -27.01
C ASP A 107 -11.48 1.70 -25.89
N VAL A 108 -11.38 2.99 -26.20
CA VAL A 108 -11.00 4.04 -25.23
C VAL A 108 -11.93 4.02 -24.00
N ALA A 109 -13.23 3.76 -24.20
CA ALA A 109 -14.19 3.66 -23.12
C ALA A 109 -13.88 2.47 -22.18
N ASP A 110 -13.47 1.33 -22.74
CA ASP A 110 -13.16 0.13 -21.95
C ASP A 110 -11.84 0.28 -21.21
N ILE A 111 -10.84 0.94 -21.83
CA ILE A 111 -9.57 1.26 -21.17
C ILE A 111 -9.81 2.15 -19.94
N LEU A 112 -10.69 3.17 -20.05
CA LEU A 112 -11.05 4.04 -18.94
C LEU A 112 -11.82 3.31 -17.84
N ARG A 113 -12.75 2.41 -18.22
CA ARG A 113 -13.45 1.54 -17.26
C ARG A 113 -12.47 0.60 -16.56
N GLY A 114 -11.53 0.01 -17.29
CA GLY A 114 -10.51 -0.86 -16.72
C GLY A 114 -9.59 -0.14 -15.74
N ALA A 115 -9.30 1.15 -15.96
CA ALA A 115 -8.56 1.98 -15.00
C ALA A 115 -9.36 2.15 -13.69
N VAL A 116 -10.68 2.40 -13.77
CA VAL A 116 -11.55 2.50 -12.59
C VAL A 116 -11.66 1.16 -11.86
N ASN A 117 -11.81 0.06 -12.59
CA ASN A 117 -11.85 -1.29 -12.02
C ASN A 117 -10.53 -1.63 -11.31
N SER A 118 -9.40 -1.30 -11.92
CA SER A 118 -8.07 -1.50 -11.34
C SER A 118 -7.88 -0.67 -10.07
N TRP A 119 -8.37 0.57 -10.05
CA TRP A 119 -8.37 1.43 -8.86
C TRP A 119 -9.23 0.82 -7.74
N PHE A 120 -10.45 0.37 -8.07
CA PHE A 120 -11.33 -0.29 -7.10
C PHE A 120 -10.66 -1.52 -6.49
N GLU A 121 -10.05 -2.36 -7.33
CA GLU A 121 -9.42 -3.59 -6.90
C GLU A 121 -8.19 -3.34 -6.01
N SER A 122 -7.39 -2.33 -6.36
CA SER A 122 -6.25 -1.93 -5.52
C SER A 122 -6.70 -1.29 -4.20
N MET A 123 -7.74 -0.46 -4.24
CA MET A 123 -8.34 0.12 -3.03
C MET A 123 -8.78 -0.99 -2.09
N SER A 124 -9.59 -1.93 -2.59
CA SER A 124 -10.07 -3.09 -1.84
C SER A 124 -8.95 -3.94 -1.24
N GLY A 125 -7.86 -4.12 -2.00
CA GLY A 125 -6.61 -4.73 -1.56
C GLY A 125 -6.02 -4.03 -0.34
N PHE A 126 -5.58 -2.79 -0.52
CA PHE A 126 -4.89 -2.03 0.52
C PHE A 126 -5.77 -1.72 1.73
N THR A 127 -7.07 -1.49 1.56
CA THR A 127 -7.97 -1.24 2.68
C THR A 127 -8.44 -2.50 3.39
N THR A 128 -8.02 -3.68 2.94
CA THR A 128 -8.47 -4.97 3.44
C THR A 128 -9.97 -5.21 3.36
N THR A 129 -10.62 -4.60 2.37
CA THR A 129 -12.07 -4.75 2.17
C THR A 129 -12.42 -6.11 1.58
N GLY A 130 -11.58 -6.64 0.69
CA GLY A 130 -11.75 -7.98 0.11
C GLY A 130 -12.89 -8.08 -0.92
N ALA A 131 -13.49 -6.97 -1.32
CA ALA A 131 -14.41 -6.91 -2.45
C ALA A 131 -13.64 -7.02 -3.79
N THR A 132 -14.27 -7.61 -4.81
CA THR A 132 -13.65 -7.80 -6.12
C THR A 132 -14.63 -7.40 -7.23
N VAL A 133 -14.12 -6.78 -8.28
CA VAL A 133 -14.88 -6.54 -9.53
C VAL A 133 -14.44 -7.46 -10.66
N ILE A 134 -13.51 -8.38 -10.39
CA ILE A 134 -13.09 -9.43 -11.33
C ILE A 134 -14.29 -10.35 -11.61
N SER A 135 -14.93 -10.12 -12.75
CA SER A 135 -16.15 -10.80 -13.19
C SER A 135 -16.16 -10.90 -14.70
N THR A 136 -17.03 -11.76 -15.23
CA THR A 136 -17.15 -12.05 -16.68
C THR A 136 -17.42 -10.80 -17.53
N SER A 137 -18.01 -9.75 -16.96
CA SER A 137 -18.30 -8.51 -17.69
C SER A 137 -17.19 -7.46 -17.60
N MET A 138 -16.22 -7.63 -16.70
CA MET A 138 -15.23 -6.60 -16.37
C MET A 138 -13.78 -7.03 -16.68
N SER A 139 -13.51 -8.34 -16.72
CA SER A 139 -12.19 -8.90 -17.01
C SER A 139 -12.17 -9.53 -18.40
N PRO A 140 -11.23 -9.15 -19.28
CA PRO A 140 -11.13 -9.72 -20.63
C PRO A 140 -10.76 -11.21 -20.60
N SER A 141 -10.17 -11.68 -19.50
CA SER A 141 -9.69 -13.05 -19.30
C SER A 141 -10.73 -13.95 -18.63
N CYS A 142 -11.99 -13.51 -18.50
CA CYS A 142 -13.05 -14.31 -17.91
C CYS A 142 -14.26 -14.54 -18.84
N TYR A 143 -14.68 -15.80 -18.95
CA TYR A 143 -15.82 -16.26 -19.74
C TYR A 143 -16.93 -16.86 -18.85
N PRO A 144 -18.19 -16.90 -19.33
CA PRO A 144 -19.28 -17.49 -18.56
C PRO A 144 -19.02 -18.96 -18.20
N GLY A 145 -19.18 -19.31 -16.92
CA GLY A 145 -19.01 -20.69 -16.43
C GLY A 145 -17.60 -21.03 -15.92
N MET A 146 -16.66 -20.08 -15.92
CA MET A 146 -15.34 -20.25 -15.30
C MET A 146 -15.21 -19.43 -14.01
N ASP A 147 -14.25 -19.81 -13.16
CA ASP A 147 -13.83 -18.99 -12.04
C ASP A 147 -12.93 -17.84 -12.52
N CYS A 148 -13.49 -16.63 -12.55
CA CYS A 148 -12.79 -15.44 -13.02
C CYS A 148 -11.55 -15.08 -12.19
N ILE A 149 -11.48 -15.47 -10.92
CA ILE A 149 -10.32 -15.17 -10.07
C ILE A 149 -9.20 -16.14 -10.43
N ASN A 150 -9.49 -17.44 -10.45
CA ASN A 150 -8.49 -18.46 -10.77
C ASN A 150 -8.00 -18.41 -12.22
N SER A 151 -8.72 -17.73 -13.13
CA SER A 151 -8.28 -17.51 -14.51
C SER A 151 -7.25 -16.40 -14.68
N GLN A 152 -6.98 -15.60 -13.64
CA GLN A 152 -6.01 -14.51 -13.71
C GLN A 152 -4.57 -15.01 -13.58
N PRO A 153 -3.58 -14.27 -14.11
CA PRO A 153 -2.18 -14.60 -13.95
C PRO A 153 -1.77 -14.73 -12.48
N ARG A 154 -0.98 -15.75 -12.16
CA ARG A 154 -0.62 -16.11 -10.78
C ARG A 154 0.17 -15.01 -10.08
N GLY A 155 1.04 -14.32 -10.80
CA GLY A 155 1.79 -13.18 -10.30
C GLY A 155 0.90 -12.00 -9.89
N LEU A 156 -0.20 -11.78 -10.60
CA LEU A 156 -1.20 -10.76 -10.25
C LEU A 156 -2.08 -11.23 -9.10
N LEU A 157 -2.40 -12.52 -9.00
CA LEU A 157 -3.04 -13.08 -7.81
C LEU A 157 -2.17 -12.91 -6.55
N LEU A 158 -0.86 -13.10 -6.68
CA LEU A 158 0.07 -12.82 -5.58
C LEU A 158 0.06 -11.33 -5.20
N TRP A 159 0.05 -10.43 -6.18
CA TRP A 159 -0.07 -8.98 -5.93
C TRP A 159 -1.35 -8.65 -5.15
N ARG A 160 -2.49 -9.27 -5.50
CA ARG A 160 -3.75 -9.14 -4.73
C ARG A 160 -3.57 -9.54 -3.28
N SER A 161 -3.02 -10.73 -3.02
CA SER A 161 -2.79 -11.21 -1.66
C SER A 161 -1.80 -10.33 -0.89
N LEU A 162 -0.76 -9.81 -1.54
CA LEU A 162 0.21 -8.93 -0.90
C LEU A 162 -0.38 -7.57 -0.53
N THR A 163 -1.19 -6.95 -1.40
CA THR A 163 -1.86 -5.68 -1.07
C THR A 163 -2.80 -5.81 0.13
N GLN A 164 -3.51 -6.94 0.23
CA GLN A 164 -4.31 -7.32 1.42
C GLN A 164 -3.43 -7.48 2.66
N TRP A 165 -2.29 -8.16 2.54
CA TRP A 165 -1.36 -8.34 3.65
C TRP A 165 -0.76 -7.01 4.14
N PHE A 166 -0.36 -6.12 3.22
CA PHE A 166 0.12 -4.78 3.55
C PHE A 166 -0.95 -3.93 4.24
N GLY A 167 -2.19 -4.00 3.77
CA GLY A 167 -3.32 -3.34 4.41
C GLY A 167 -3.54 -3.85 5.84
N GLY A 168 -3.48 -5.17 6.04
CA GLY A 168 -3.71 -5.82 7.32
C GLY A 168 -2.67 -5.45 8.39
N MET A 169 -1.40 -5.26 7.98
CA MET A 169 -0.37 -4.75 8.88
C MET A 169 -0.73 -3.39 9.48
N GLY A 170 -1.42 -2.52 8.72
CA GLY A 170 -1.90 -1.23 9.21
C GLY A 170 -2.91 -1.36 10.36
N ILE A 171 -3.87 -2.28 10.24
CA ILE A 171 -4.85 -2.56 11.29
C ILE A 171 -4.17 -3.15 12.53
N ILE A 172 -3.20 -4.05 12.37
CA ILE A 172 -2.45 -4.63 13.49
C ILE A 172 -1.68 -3.53 14.24
N MET A 173 -1.01 -2.62 13.52
CA MET A 173 -0.31 -1.49 14.15
C MET A 173 -1.26 -0.56 14.91
N LEU A 174 -2.43 -0.26 14.34
CA LEU A 174 -3.46 0.52 15.03
C LEU A 174 -3.96 -0.21 16.28
N GLY A 175 -4.24 -1.51 16.18
CA GLY A 175 -4.62 -2.36 17.30
C GLY A 175 -3.58 -2.36 18.42
N MET A 176 -2.29 -2.52 18.08
CA MET A 176 -1.18 -2.44 19.05
C MET A 176 -1.08 -1.04 19.69
N MET A 177 -1.33 0.03 18.93
CA MET A 177 -1.35 1.39 19.45
C MET A 177 -2.50 1.61 20.44
N ILE A 178 -3.68 1.06 20.17
CA ILE A 178 -4.83 1.12 21.10
C ILE A 178 -4.55 0.24 22.32
N LEU A 179 -4.09 -0.99 22.12
CA LEU A 179 -3.78 -1.93 23.19
C LEU A 179 -2.70 -1.39 24.13
N SER A 180 -1.65 -0.75 23.60
CA SER A 180 -0.62 -0.11 24.43
C SER A 180 -1.15 1.06 25.25
N ARG A 181 -2.19 1.78 24.78
CA ARG A 181 -2.87 2.81 25.57
C ARG A 181 -3.79 2.22 26.64
N VAL A 182 -4.49 1.12 26.35
CA VAL A 182 -5.39 0.43 27.29
C VAL A 182 -4.58 -0.27 28.38
N ILE A 183 -3.59 -1.08 28.01
CA ILE A 183 -2.69 -1.77 28.95
C ILE A 183 -1.79 -0.77 29.68
N GLY A 184 -1.28 0.25 28.98
CA GLY A 184 -0.55 1.36 29.61
C GLY A 184 -1.41 2.23 30.54
N GLY A 185 -2.73 2.17 30.40
CA GLY A 185 -3.71 2.71 31.35
C GLY A 185 -3.74 1.96 32.68
N GLY A 186 -3.18 0.74 32.75
CA GLY A 186 -2.96 0.02 34.00
C GLY A 186 -2.03 0.75 34.97
N MET A 187 -1.13 1.62 34.49
CA MET A 187 -0.38 2.53 35.38
C MET A 187 -1.27 3.58 36.04
N ALA A 188 -2.39 3.97 35.41
CA ALA A 188 -3.35 4.91 35.98
C ALA A 188 -4.22 4.22 37.05
N LEU A 189 -4.62 2.96 36.81
CA LEU A 189 -5.28 2.12 37.82
C LEU A 189 -4.34 1.79 38.99
N ALA A 190 -3.08 1.41 38.72
CA ALA A 190 -2.08 1.18 39.76
C ALA A 190 -1.78 2.46 40.56
N ARG A 191 -1.82 3.65 39.94
CA ARG A 191 -1.75 4.93 40.67
C ARG A 191 -2.97 5.23 41.53
N ALA A 192 -4.14 4.73 41.13
CA ALA A 192 -5.37 4.91 41.88
C ALA A 192 -5.51 3.90 43.04
N GLU A 193 -4.92 2.71 42.90
CA GLU A 193 -4.88 1.69 43.96
C GLU A 193 -3.71 1.85 44.94
N LEU A 194 -2.63 2.54 44.56
CA LEU A 194 -1.49 2.79 45.44
C LEU A 194 -1.67 4.11 46.21
N THR A 195 -2.00 4.01 47.50
CA THR A 195 -1.92 5.10 48.47
C THR A 195 -0.46 5.32 48.92
N GLY A 196 0.36 5.93 48.07
CA GLY A 196 1.78 6.19 48.35
C GLY A 196 2.49 6.99 47.24
N PRO A 197 3.71 7.54 47.50
CA PRO A 197 4.28 8.64 46.72
C PRO A 197 4.43 8.31 45.23
N SER A 198 4.11 9.29 44.39
CA SER A 198 4.00 9.14 42.95
C SER A 198 5.25 8.52 42.32
N LEU A 199 5.10 7.36 41.67
CA LEU A 199 6.12 6.80 40.79
C LEU A 199 6.51 7.85 39.74
N SER A 200 7.74 8.36 39.84
CA SER A 200 8.37 9.18 38.82
C SER A 200 8.67 8.28 37.62
N ARG A 201 8.37 8.78 36.43
CA ARG A 201 8.60 8.06 35.17
C ARG A 201 10.11 7.88 34.95
N LEU A 202 10.67 6.74 35.35
CA LEU A 202 11.89 6.25 34.73
C LEU A 202 11.54 5.86 33.29
N LYS A 203 11.89 6.72 32.33
CA LYS A 203 11.91 6.37 30.90
C LYS A 203 13.26 5.72 30.61
N PRO A 204 13.37 4.40 30.38
CA PRO A 204 14.56 3.87 29.74
C PRO A 204 14.47 4.21 28.25
N LYS A 205 15.44 4.98 27.74
CA LYS A 205 15.69 5.08 26.30
C LYS A 205 16.28 3.74 25.87
N ILE A 206 15.54 2.98 25.08
CA ILE A 206 16.14 1.87 24.31
C ILE A 206 16.82 2.53 23.12
N GLN A 207 18.09 2.87 23.30
CA GLN A 207 19.03 3.19 22.23
C GLN A 207 20.36 2.59 22.70
N GLU A 208 20.89 1.66 21.89
CA GLU A 208 22.12 0.85 22.03
C GLU A 208 21.87 -0.64 22.34
N THR A 209 21.61 -1.39 21.26
CA THR A 209 22.44 -2.52 20.79
C THR A 209 22.23 -2.66 19.29
#